data_AF-A0A1B6JFD1-F1
#
_entry.id   AF-A0A1B6JFD1-F1
#
_cell.length_a   1.000
_cell.length_b   1.000
_cell.length_c   1.000
_cell.angle_alpha   90.00
_cell.angle_beta   90.00
_cell.angle_gamma   90.00
#
_symmetry.space_group_name_H-M   'P 1'
#
loop_
_entity.id
_entity.type
_entity.pdbx_description
1 polymer ?
#
loop_
_entity_poly.entity_id
_entity_poly.type
_entity_poly.pdbx_seq_one_letter_code
_entity_poly.pdbx_strand_id
1 'polypeptide(L)'
;MSVKNMVGDEGDRWKKRESEEIGARYCSRVRMGNWSEELFLQEEKMKYFLRQKERGELRVQKTRATISNLLKEVSLLLPGDYVKFGDPCQVLAPGLCHSRAPQGLVLAGVVGVQEVDTCQHFQDGSLVSASPHSTPCVRNCFRVSSPDTRCREGDILKYGEPFALGTFESPYGLPLFVESEVPHLHSILGRSKHPLLRLSSYKNIYSLWRVVPLDHATREDLWDMPVPANVPVVISHVASNKNLALAPDFWFSSYFGVECEVSVHTDLNVYRHETANNIWALVTNRPEKLQ
;
A
#
# COMPACT_ATOMS: atom_id res chain seq x y z
N MET A 1 76.59 -17.41 -13.70
CA MET A 1 75.21 -17.85 -13.42
C MET A 1 74.76 -17.06 -12.20
N SER A 2 73.70 -16.27 -12.17
CA SER A 2 72.40 -16.40 -12.83
C SER A 2 71.83 -14.99 -13.07
N VAL A 3 71.31 -14.77 -14.27
CA VAL A 3 70.58 -13.57 -14.68
C VAL A 3 69.11 -13.78 -14.28
N LYS A 4 68.53 -12.85 -13.52
CA LYS A 4 67.07 -12.74 -13.36
C LYS A 4 66.66 -11.27 -13.31
N ASN A 5 66.31 -10.80 -14.51
CA ASN A 5 65.12 -10.02 -14.87
C ASN A 5 64.80 -8.75 -14.08
N MET A 6 65.20 -7.63 -14.69
CA MET A 6 64.51 -6.35 -14.67
C MET A 6 63.14 -6.49 -15.35
N VAL A 7 62.04 -6.67 -14.62
CA VAL A 7 60.70 -6.26 -15.08
C VAL A 7 59.84 -6.07 -13.84
N GLY A 8 59.50 -4.82 -13.51
CA GLY A 8 58.49 -4.55 -12.48
C GLY A 8 58.71 -3.26 -11.71
N ASP A 9 58.82 -2.11 -12.40
CA ASP A 9 58.67 -0.82 -11.71
C ASP A 9 58.14 0.33 -12.60
N GLU A 10 57.82 0.05 -13.88
CA GLU A 10 57.21 1.07 -14.73
C GLU A 10 55.69 1.15 -14.56
N GLY A 11 55.01 0.02 -14.31
CA GLY A 11 53.53 -0.05 -14.24
C GLY A 11 52.89 0.78 -13.11
N ASP A 12 53.56 0.92 -11.97
CA ASP A 12 53.05 1.69 -10.82
C ASP A 12 53.32 3.19 -10.95
N ARG A 13 54.32 3.58 -11.75
CA ARG A 13 54.63 4.98 -12.04
C ARG A 13 53.56 5.64 -12.93
N TRP A 14 52.97 4.88 -13.85
CA TRP A 14 51.88 5.35 -14.71
C TRP A 14 50.58 5.56 -13.93
N LYS A 15 50.22 4.63 -13.03
CA LYS A 15 49.04 4.76 -12.17
C LYS A 15 49.13 5.93 -11.19
N LYS A 16 50.32 6.20 -10.65
CA LYS A 16 50.53 7.31 -9.70
C LYS A 16 50.42 8.68 -10.36
N ARG A 17 50.90 8.80 -11.61
CA ARG A 17 50.76 10.04 -12.42
C ARG A 17 49.32 10.32 -12.83
N GLU A 18 48.52 9.29 -13.14
CA GLU A 18 47.10 9.45 -13.47
C GLU A 18 46.26 9.98 -12.29
N SER A 19 46.65 9.65 -11.06
CA SER A 19 45.98 10.14 -9.84
C SER A 19 46.46 11.52 -9.35
N GLU A 20 47.62 12.01 -9.80
CA GLU A 20 48.18 13.31 -9.40
C GLU A 20 47.73 14.49 -10.31
N GLU A 21 47.10 14.21 -11.46
CA GLU A 21 46.57 15.23 -12.38
C GLU A 21 45.07 15.54 -12.20
N ILE A 22 44.49 15.26 -11.04
CA ILE A 22 43.19 15.88 -10.69
C ILE A 22 43.48 17.29 -10.19
N GLY A 23 43.69 18.22 -11.13
CA GLY A 23 43.85 19.64 -10.84
C GLY A 23 42.75 20.13 -9.89
N ALA A 24 43.10 21.08 -9.00
CA ALA A 24 42.18 21.59 -8.00
C ALA A 24 40.82 21.97 -8.62
N ARG A 25 39.73 21.40 -8.09
CA ARG A 25 38.36 21.74 -8.50
C ARG A 25 37.99 23.10 -7.92
N TYR A 26 37.82 24.08 -8.79
CA TYR A 26 37.39 25.41 -8.42
C TYR A 26 35.85 25.53 -8.56
N CYS A 27 35.24 26.48 -7.84
CA CYS A 27 33.83 26.81 -8.03
C CYS A 27 33.62 27.44 -9.42
N SER A 28 32.45 27.21 -10.05
CA SER A 28 32.10 27.77 -11.37
C SER A 28 32.15 29.30 -11.47
N ARG A 29 32.19 30.00 -10.31
CA ARG A 29 32.41 31.46 -10.24
C ARG A 29 33.87 31.87 -10.51
N VAL A 30 34.82 30.97 -10.31
CA VAL A 30 36.24 31.19 -10.57
C VAL A 30 36.50 30.82 -12.02
N ARG A 31 37.04 31.75 -12.81
CA ARG A 31 37.26 31.58 -14.25
C ARG A 31 38.49 30.73 -14.56
N MET A 32 38.51 29.50 -14.06
CA MET A 32 39.62 28.55 -14.19
C MET A 32 39.12 27.24 -14.79
N GLY A 33 39.90 26.65 -15.70
CA GLY A 33 39.52 25.40 -16.37
C GLY A 33 38.25 25.56 -17.20
N ASN A 34 37.32 24.59 -17.07
CA ASN A 34 36.10 24.53 -17.86
C ASN A 34 34.92 25.35 -17.30
N TRP A 35 35.23 26.45 -16.60
CA TRP A 35 34.25 27.26 -15.88
C TRP A 35 33.09 27.75 -16.75
N SER A 36 33.34 28.07 -18.03
CA SER A 36 32.34 28.60 -18.94
C SER A 36 31.32 27.55 -19.37
N GLU A 37 31.77 26.32 -19.67
CA GLU A 37 30.84 25.22 -20.00
C GLU A 37 30.08 24.77 -18.75
N GLU A 38 30.73 24.75 -17.58
CA GLU A 38 30.06 24.46 -16.31
C GLU A 38 28.96 25.48 -16.00
N LEU A 39 29.23 26.77 -16.19
CA LEU A 39 28.24 27.83 -15.99
C LEU A 39 27.09 27.73 -16.99
N PHE A 40 27.38 27.52 -18.27
CA PHE A 40 26.34 27.32 -19.30
C PHE A 40 25.48 26.09 -19.01
N LEU A 41 26.09 24.96 -18.62
CA LEU A 41 25.38 23.76 -18.24
C LEU A 41 24.50 23.98 -17.01
N GLN A 42 24.95 24.76 -16.02
CA GLN A 42 24.14 25.13 -14.85
C GLN A 42 22.94 25.99 -15.25
N GLU A 43 23.12 26.98 -16.13
CA GLU A 43 22.02 27.81 -16.64
C GLU A 43 20.99 26.99 -17.42
N GLU A 44 21.44 26.08 -18.29
CA GLU A 44 20.53 25.25 -19.07
C GLU A 44 19.75 24.26 -18.20
N LYS A 45 20.42 23.66 -17.19
CA LYS A 45 19.75 22.84 -16.16
C LYS A 45 18.72 23.65 -15.38
N MET A 46 19.02 24.90 -15.04
CA MET A 46 18.07 25.78 -14.35
C MET A 46 16.87 26.12 -15.24
N LYS A 47 17.08 26.47 -16.51
CA LYS A 47 15.99 26.73 -17.47
C LYS A 47 15.11 25.50 -17.65
N TYR A 48 15.71 24.32 -17.80
CA TYR A 48 14.98 23.06 -17.89
C TYR A 48 14.14 22.81 -16.63
N PHE A 49 14.73 22.98 -15.44
CA PHE A 49 14.02 22.85 -14.17
C PHE A 49 12.83 23.81 -14.05
N LEU A 50 13.00 25.08 -14.42
CA LEU A 50 11.93 26.08 -14.37
C LEU A 50 10.79 25.73 -15.33
N ARG A 51 11.10 25.30 -16.56
CA ARG A 51 10.08 24.80 -17.51
C ARG A 51 9.31 23.61 -16.94
N GLN A 52 10.01 22.65 -16.33
CA GLN A 52 9.38 21.49 -15.68
C GLN A 52 8.51 21.90 -14.50
N LYS A 53 8.96 22.86 -13.70
CA LYS A 53 8.21 23.40 -12.56
C LYS A 53 6.92 24.09 -13.01
N GLU A 54 6.99 24.90 -14.06
CA GLU A 54 5.83 25.60 -14.64
C GLU A 54 4.78 24.62 -15.17
N ARG A 55 5.22 23.50 -15.76
CA ARG A 55 4.32 22.44 -16.26
C ARG A 55 3.79 21.48 -15.19
N GLY A 56 4.30 21.56 -13.96
CA GLY A 56 3.91 20.61 -12.90
C GLY A 56 4.53 19.22 -13.06
N GLU A 57 5.58 19.08 -13.87
CA GLU A 57 6.19 17.78 -14.20
C GLU A 57 7.21 17.31 -13.15
N LEU A 58 7.57 18.17 -12.19
CA LEU A 58 8.50 17.78 -11.13
C LEU A 58 7.88 16.67 -10.27
N ARG A 59 8.67 15.63 -9.98
CA ARG A 59 8.27 14.55 -9.08
C ARG A 59 7.73 15.06 -7.75
N VAL A 60 8.36 16.07 -7.16
CA VAL A 60 7.87 16.67 -5.90
C VAL A 60 6.46 17.24 -6.04
N GLN A 61 6.12 17.84 -7.19
CA GLN A 61 4.77 18.35 -7.46
C GLN A 61 3.78 17.19 -7.62
N LYS A 62 4.13 16.18 -8.43
CA LYS A 62 3.32 14.98 -8.64
C LYS A 62 3.08 14.21 -7.33
N THR A 63 4.11 13.97 -6.52
CA THR A 63 3.98 13.30 -5.22
C THR A 63 3.07 14.07 -4.28
N ARG A 64 3.18 15.41 -4.23
CA ARG A 64 2.29 16.24 -3.41
C ARG A 64 0.84 16.14 -3.89
N ALA A 65 0.61 16.13 -5.20
CA ALA A 65 -0.72 15.94 -5.78
C ALA A 65 -1.28 14.55 -5.43
N THR A 66 -0.50 13.48 -5.60
CA THR A 66 -0.89 12.12 -5.20
C THR A 66 -1.27 12.03 -3.72
N ILE A 67 -0.44 12.60 -2.84
CA ILE A 67 -0.72 12.63 -1.40
C ILE A 67 -1.99 13.41 -1.10
N SER A 68 -2.18 14.57 -1.73
CA SER A 68 -3.38 15.40 -1.55
C SER A 68 -4.65 14.69 -2.01
N ASN A 69 -4.59 13.94 -3.12
CA ASN A 69 -5.73 13.21 -3.65
C ASN A 69 -6.12 12.04 -2.73
N LEU A 70 -5.13 11.27 -2.27
CA LEU A 70 -5.36 10.05 -1.51
C LEU A 70 -5.64 10.29 -0.02
N LEU A 71 -5.10 11.37 0.57
CA LEU A 71 -5.38 11.75 1.96
C LEU A 71 -6.58 12.70 2.10
N LYS A 72 -7.31 12.96 1.02
CA LYS A 72 -8.59 13.67 1.06
C LYS A 72 -9.55 12.94 2.01
N GLU A 73 -10.07 13.66 3.00
CA GLU A 73 -10.92 13.08 4.05
C GLU A 73 -12.26 12.59 3.51
N VAL A 74 -12.75 11.50 4.11
CA VAL A 74 -14.02 10.85 3.75
C VAL A 74 -14.90 10.74 4.99
N SER A 75 -16.16 11.18 4.90
CA SER A 75 -17.10 11.06 6.02
C SER A 75 -17.69 9.65 6.10
N LEU A 76 -17.41 8.93 7.18
CA LEU A 76 -18.01 7.62 7.52
C LEU A 76 -19.27 7.79 8.40
N LEU A 77 -20.03 8.87 8.30
CA LEU A 77 -21.09 9.17 9.27
C LEU A 77 -22.43 8.54 8.85
N LEU A 78 -22.47 7.21 8.74
CA LEU A 78 -23.71 6.47 8.54
C LEU A 78 -24.11 5.81 9.87
N PRO A 79 -25.18 6.28 10.54
CA PRO A 79 -25.71 5.64 11.74
C PRO A 79 -26.45 4.36 11.32
N GLY A 80 -25.71 3.28 11.19
CA GLY A 80 -26.24 1.95 10.92
C GLY A 80 -25.60 0.92 11.83
N ASP A 81 -26.42 0.09 12.46
CA ASP A 81 -25.95 -1.01 13.32
C ASP A 81 -25.31 -2.14 12.52
N TYR A 82 -25.59 -2.19 11.21
CA TYR A 82 -25.17 -3.26 10.30
C TYR A 82 -24.45 -2.71 9.07
N VAL A 83 -23.53 -3.50 8.55
CA VAL A 83 -22.81 -3.22 7.30
C VAL A 83 -23.75 -3.41 6.11
N LYS A 84 -23.81 -2.44 5.20
CA LYS A 84 -24.60 -2.52 3.97
C LYS A 84 -23.75 -2.44 2.72
N PHE A 85 -24.23 -3.00 1.63
CA PHE A 85 -23.65 -2.79 0.32
C PHE A 85 -23.82 -1.33 -0.12
N GLY A 86 -22.79 -0.74 -0.71
CA GLY A 86 -22.74 0.66 -1.13
C GLY A 86 -22.14 1.61 -0.09
N ASP A 87 -22.11 1.21 1.18
CA ASP A 87 -21.61 2.05 2.26
C ASP A 87 -20.07 2.11 2.28
N PRO A 88 -19.49 3.29 2.57
CA PRO A 88 -18.08 3.42 2.86
C PRO A 88 -17.74 2.80 4.22
N CYS A 89 -16.67 2.02 4.26
CA CYS A 89 -16.13 1.44 5.47
C CYS A 89 -14.60 1.48 5.48
N GLN A 90 -14.01 1.42 6.68
CA GLN A 90 -12.60 1.09 6.86
C GLN A 90 -12.49 -0.35 7.36
N VAL A 91 -11.41 -1.02 6.96
CA VAL A 91 -11.08 -2.35 7.47
C VAL A 91 -9.98 -2.19 8.52
N LEU A 92 -10.34 -2.29 9.80
CA LEU A 92 -9.47 -2.02 10.95
C LEU A 92 -8.98 -3.32 11.57
N ALA A 93 -7.68 -3.47 11.81
CA ALA A 93 -7.08 -4.52 12.62
C ALA A 93 -6.86 -4.00 14.06
N PRO A 94 -7.73 -4.34 15.03
CA PRO A 94 -7.61 -3.84 16.41
C PRO A 94 -6.48 -4.53 17.19
N GLY A 95 -6.08 -5.74 16.80
CA GLY A 95 -5.20 -6.61 17.58
C GLY A 95 -3.75 -6.14 17.71
N LEU A 96 -3.31 -5.18 16.91
CA LEU A 96 -1.93 -4.70 16.89
C LEU A 96 -1.86 -3.20 17.17
N CYS A 97 -1.68 -2.89 18.45
CA CYS A 97 -1.31 -1.55 18.90
C CYS A 97 0.19 -1.34 18.62
N HIS A 98 0.51 -0.61 17.56
CA HIS A 98 1.87 -0.11 17.37
C HIS A 98 2.03 1.22 18.13
N SER A 99 3.25 1.60 18.51
CA SER A 99 3.50 2.86 19.24
C SER A 99 2.95 4.10 18.51
N ARG A 100 2.79 4.02 17.19
CA ARG A 100 2.23 5.07 16.33
C ARG A 100 0.75 4.87 15.98
N ALA A 101 0.12 3.79 16.44
CA ALA A 101 -1.24 3.40 16.11
C ALA A 101 -1.93 2.73 17.31
N PRO A 102 -2.27 3.50 18.35
CA PRO A 102 -2.92 2.95 19.55
C PRO A 102 -4.34 2.39 19.28
N GLN A 103 -4.94 2.78 18.15
CA GLN A 103 -6.28 2.35 17.73
C GLN A 103 -6.25 1.12 16.80
N GLY A 104 -5.06 0.57 16.52
CA GLY A 104 -4.87 -0.48 15.50
C GLY A 104 -4.49 0.07 14.13
N LEU A 105 -4.30 -0.83 13.17
CA LEU A 105 -3.90 -0.48 11.79
C LEU A 105 -5.10 -0.60 10.85
N VAL A 106 -5.20 0.29 9.87
CA VAL A 106 -6.28 0.26 8.87
C VAL A 106 -5.75 -0.16 7.51
N LEU A 107 -6.52 -0.96 6.80
CA LEU A 107 -6.22 -1.32 5.41
C LEU A 107 -6.16 -0.05 4.55
N ALA A 108 -5.15 0.08 3.71
CA ALA A 108 -4.90 1.26 2.91
C ALA A 108 -4.20 0.90 1.60
N GLY A 109 -4.54 1.59 0.52
CA GLY A 109 -3.82 1.43 -0.75
C GLY A 109 -2.42 2.07 -0.70
N VAL A 110 -1.49 1.46 -1.43
CA VAL A 110 -0.10 1.92 -1.60
C VAL A 110 0.10 2.41 -3.03
N VAL A 111 0.88 3.47 -3.18
CA VAL A 111 1.32 3.95 -4.50
C VAL A 111 2.83 3.82 -4.63
N GLY A 112 3.27 3.33 -5.77
CA GLY A 112 4.66 3.27 -6.18
C GLY A 112 5.09 4.49 -6.99
N VAL A 113 6.29 4.40 -7.55
CA VAL A 113 6.87 5.47 -8.39
C VAL A 113 6.07 5.65 -9.68
N GLN A 114 5.60 4.55 -10.27
CA GLN A 114 4.87 4.58 -11.54
C GLN A 114 3.52 5.28 -11.39
N GLU A 115 2.78 4.99 -10.33
CA GLU A 115 1.49 5.63 -10.05
C GLU A 115 1.64 7.14 -9.83
N VAL A 116 2.67 7.55 -9.08
CA VAL A 116 3.00 8.97 -8.88
C VAL A 116 3.33 9.66 -10.20
N ASP A 117 4.11 9.03 -11.07
CA ASP A 117 4.55 9.64 -12.32
C ASP A 117 3.42 9.71 -13.38
N THR A 118 2.47 8.76 -13.37
CA THR A 118 1.49 8.58 -14.46
C THR A 118 0.07 9.05 -14.15
N CYS A 119 -0.49 8.77 -12.98
CA CYS A 119 -1.92 9.00 -12.70
C CYS A 119 -2.22 9.75 -11.40
N GLN A 120 -1.27 9.84 -10.48
CA GLN A 120 -1.44 10.50 -9.18
C GLN A 120 -2.62 9.95 -8.35
N HIS A 121 -2.94 8.67 -8.57
CA HIS A 121 -3.96 7.88 -7.88
C HIS A 121 -3.55 6.39 -7.91
N PHE A 122 -4.38 5.50 -7.37
CA PHE A 122 -4.25 4.05 -7.58
C PHE A 122 -4.43 3.64 -9.04
N GLN A 123 -3.73 2.58 -9.43
CA GLN A 123 -3.85 1.89 -10.70
C GLN A 123 -4.08 0.39 -10.48
N ASP A 124 -4.45 -0.29 -11.56
CA ASP A 124 -4.47 -1.75 -11.60
C ASP A 124 -3.09 -2.31 -11.22
N GLY A 125 -3.05 -3.23 -10.25
CA GLY A 125 -1.85 -3.79 -9.67
C GLY A 125 -1.28 -3.03 -8.46
N SER A 126 -1.81 -1.85 -8.09
CA SER A 126 -1.37 -1.14 -6.88
C SER A 126 -1.58 -2.01 -5.64
N LEU A 127 -0.59 -2.03 -4.74
CA LEU A 127 -0.63 -2.89 -3.55
C LEU A 127 -1.55 -2.31 -2.46
N VAL A 128 -1.94 -3.18 -1.52
CA VAL A 128 -2.67 -2.77 -0.31
C VAL A 128 -1.86 -3.17 0.93
N SER A 129 -1.76 -2.27 1.89
CA SER A 129 -1.01 -2.41 3.14
C SER A 129 -1.88 -2.07 4.35
N ALA A 130 -1.33 -2.18 5.55
CA ALA A 130 -1.96 -1.69 6.77
C ALA A 130 -1.22 -0.44 7.25
N SER A 131 -1.93 0.68 7.32
CA SER A 131 -1.41 1.98 7.70
C SER A 131 -1.75 2.32 9.15
N PRO A 132 -0.83 2.98 9.89
CA PRO A 132 -1.14 3.57 11.20
C PRO A 132 -2.04 4.82 11.09
N HIS A 133 -2.19 5.39 9.89
CA HIS A 133 -3.01 6.56 9.65
C HIS A 133 -4.50 6.19 9.67
N SER A 134 -5.10 6.30 10.87
CA SER A 134 -6.48 5.88 11.06
C SER A 134 -7.47 6.85 10.41
N THR A 135 -7.25 8.17 10.38
CA THR A 135 -8.26 9.13 9.90
C THR A 135 -8.85 8.75 8.53
N PRO A 136 -10.19 8.71 8.38
CA PRO A 136 -10.83 8.28 7.14
C PRO A 136 -10.48 9.17 5.95
N CYS A 137 -9.90 8.56 4.92
CA CYS A 137 -9.51 9.21 3.68
C CYS A 137 -9.70 8.27 2.49
N VAL A 138 -9.64 8.82 1.27
CA VAL A 138 -9.76 8.05 0.02
C VAL A 138 -8.85 6.81 0.02
N ARG A 139 -7.66 6.92 0.60
CA ARG A 139 -6.66 5.85 0.67
C ARG A 139 -7.06 4.64 1.50
N ASN A 140 -7.78 4.84 2.61
CA ASN A 140 -8.08 3.81 3.61
C ASN A 140 -9.58 3.48 3.74
N CYS A 141 -10.41 4.11 2.90
CA CYS A 141 -11.84 3.84 2.82
C CYS A 141 -12.15 2.99 1.59
N PHE A 142 -13.00 2.00 1.79
CA PHE A 142 -13.49 1.09 0.76
C PHE A 142 -15.00 1.11 0.74
N ARG A 143 -15.59 0.77 -0.40
CA ARG A 143 -17.03 0.54 -0.56
C ARG A 143 -17.29 -0.96 -0.60
N VAL A 144 -18.21 -1.42 0.25
CA VAL A 144 -18.68 -2.81 0.21
C VAL A 144 -19.54 -2.97 -1.04
N SER A 145 -19.17 -3.86 -1.94
CA SER A 145 -19.87 -4.06 -3.21
C SER A 145 -20.39 -5.49 -3.33
N SER A 146 -21.58 -5.63 -3.91
CA SER A 146 -22.19 -6.92 -4.22
C SER A 146 -21.28 -7.74 -5.13
N PRO A 147 -21.24 -9.08 -5.02
CA PRO A 147 -20.46 -9.96 -5.90
C PRO A 147 -21.08 -10.08 -7.30
N ASP A 148 -22.39 -9.87 -7.42
CA ASP A 148 -23.12 -9.98 -8.69
C ASP A 148 -23.09 -8.66 -9.47
N THR A 149 -23.53 -8.68 -10.73
CA THR A 149 -23.82 -7.48 -11.53
C THR A 149 -25.10 -6.77 -11.08
N ARG A 150 -25.86 -7.36 -10.14
CA ARG A 150 -27.07 -6.75 -9.58
C ARG A 150 -26.69 -5.68 -8.55
N CYS A 151 -27.28 -4.49 -8.71
CA CYS A 151 -27.17 -3.43 -7.72
C CYS A 151 -28.00 -3.80 -6.49
N ARG A 152 -27.31 -4.21 -5.42
CA ARG A 152 -27.88 -4.49 -4.09
C ARG A 152 -27.54 -3.38 -3.10
N GLU A 153 -27.33 -2.15 -3.59
CA GLU A 153 -26.96 -1.03 -2.73
C GLU A 153 -28.06 -0.79 -1.67
N GLY A 154 -27.65 -0.63 -0.43
CA GLY A 154 -28.53 -0.51 0.74
C GLY A 154 -28.91 -1.84 1.40
N ASP A 155 -28.70 -2.98 0.75
CA ASP A 155 -28.95 -4.29 1.37
C ASP A 155 -27.92 -4.59 2.45
N ILE A 156 -28.34 -5.29 3.49
CA ILE A 156 -27.49 -5.65 4.63
C ILE A 156 -26.60 -6.84 4.24
N LEU A 157 -25.29 -6.70 4.45
CA LEU A 157 -24.32 -7.77 4.29
C LEU A 157 -24.52 -8.83 5.37
N LYS A 158 -24.55 -10.10 4.97
CA LYS A 158 -24.70 -11.24 5.89
C LYS A 158 -23.41 -12.02 6.08
N TYR A 159 -23.28 -12.68 7.23
CA TYR A 159 -22.18 -13.61 7.46
C TYR A 159 -22.20 -14.74 6.43
N GLY A 160 -21.02 -15.07 5.92
CA GLY A 160 -20.86 -16.07 4.87
C GLY A 160 -21.19 -15.56 3.46
N GLU A 161 -21.89 -14.45 3.28
CA GLU A 161 -22.20 -13.90 1.96
C GLU A 161 -20.92 -13.31 1.30
N PRO A 162 -20.64 -13.64 0.03
CA PRO A 162 -19.51 -13.06 -0.67
C PRO A 162 -19.74 -11.59 -0.99
N PHE A 163 -18.71 -10.77 -0.86
CA PHE A 163 -18.71 -9.34 -1.21
C PHE A 163 -17.34 -8.96 -1.79
N ALA A 164 -17.24 -7.80 -2.42
CA ALA A 164 -15.96 -7.24 -2.85
C ALA A 164 -15.71 -5.88 -2.20
N LEU A 165 -14.45 -5.59 -1.87
CA LEU A 165 -14.01 -4.30 -1.34
C LEU A 165 -13.53 -3.44 -2.51
N GLY A 166 -14.31 -2.43 -2.89
CA GLY A 166 -13.94 -1.47 -3.92
C GLY A 166 -13.27 -0.22 -3.34
N THR A 167 -12.34 0.42 -4.04
CA THR A 167 -11.81 1.74 -3.66
C THR A 167 -12.93 2.77 -3.57
N PHE A 168 -12.87 3.66 -2.58
CA PHE A 168 -13.89 4.69 -2.39
C PHE A 168 -13.97 5.69 -3.56
N GLU A 169 -12.82 6.18 -4.03
CA GLU A 169 -12.68 7.08 -5.18
C GLU A 169 -11.64 6.47 -6.13
N SER A 170 -11.76 6.76 -7.43
CA SER A 170 -10.83 6.33 -8.46
C SER A 170 -10.70 7.41 -9.54
N PRO A 171 -9.58 7.46 -10.29
CA PRO A 171 -9.31 8.56 -11.21
C PRO A 171 -10.26 8.58 -12.42
N TYR A 172 -10.83 7.42 -12.77
CA TYR A 172 -11.72 7.26 -13.93
C TYR A 172 -13.17 6.94 -13.55
N GLY A 173 -13.53 7.07 -12.27
CA GLY A 173 -14.86 6.76 -11.74
C GLY A 173 -15.19 5.27 -11.62
N LEU A 174 -14.35 4.38 -12.14
CA LEU A 174 -14.48 2.93 -11.99
C LEU A 174 -13.68 2.43 -10.77
N PRO A 175 -14.32 1.77 -9.78
CA PRO A 175 -13.61 1.32 -8.59
C PRO A 175 -12.60 0.22 -8.93
N LEU A 176 -11.50 0.18 -8.19
CA LEU A 176 -10.60 -0.97 -8.15
C LEU A 176 -10.96 -1.85 -6.96
N PHE A 177 -10.90 -3.17 -7.11
CA PHE A 177 -11.28 -4.13 -6.10
C PHE A 177 -10.05 -4.75 -5.44
N VAL A 178 -10.12 -4.97 -4.13
CA VAL A 178 -9.08 -5.68 -3.38
C VAL A 178 -9.09 -7.15 -3.78
N GLU A 179 -7.99 -7.59 -4.39
CA GLU A 179 -7.78 -8.92 -4.92
C GLU A 179 -6.55 -9.58 -4.27
N SER A 180 -6.61 -10.90 -4.08
CA SER A 180 -5.44 -11.73 -3.76
C SER A 180 -5.32 -12.90 -4.73
N GLU A 181 -4.13 -13.09 -5.27
CA GLU A 181 -3.83 -14.28 -6.07
C GLU A 181 -3.79 -15.54 -5.21
N VAL A 182 -4.24 -16.67 -5.76
CA VAL A 182 -3.92 -17.98 -5.19
C VAL A 182 -2.51 -18.36 -5.66
N PRO A 183 -1.55 -18.57 -4.73
CA PRO A 183 -0.16 -18.69 -5.10
C PRO A 183 0.11 -19.96 -5.91
N HIS A 184 0.75 -19.79 -7.06
CA HIS A 184 1.30 -20.82 -7.92
C HIS A 184 2.82 -20.66 -8.05
N LEU A 185 3.49 -21.56 -8.81
CA LEU A 185 4.96 -21.61 -8.91
C LEU A 185 5.62 -20.26 -9.28
N HIS A 186 4.92 -19.43 -10.05
CA HIS A 186 5.42 -18.13 -10.52
C HIS A 186 4.79 -16.93 -9.80
N SER A 187 4.06 -17.15 -8.70
CA SER A 187 3.45 -16.03 -7.97
C SER A 187 4.50 -15.20 -7.26
N ILE A 188 4.30 -13.88 -7.30
CA ILE A 188 5.06 -12.94 -6.51
C ILE A 188 4.45 -12.92 -5.11
N LEU A 189 5.24 -13.30 -4.11
CA LEU A 189 4.85 -13.31 -2.71
C LEU A 189 5.44 -12.11 -1.97
N GLY A 190 4.82 -11.75 -0.86
CA GLY A 190 5.34 -10.74 0.06
C GLY A 190 6.60 -11.20 0.80
N ARG A 191 7.15 -10.34 1.66
CA ARG A 191 8.30 -10.70 2.49
C ARG A 191 7.93 -11.76 3.51
N SER A 192 6.65 -11.80 3.90
CA SER A 192 6.06 -12.87 4.73
C SER A 192 5.96 -14.21 4.00
N LYS A 193 6.29 -14.29 2.70
CA LYS A 193 6.09 -15.47 1.83
C LYS A 193 4.62 -15.87 1.70
N HIS A 194 3.72 -14.93 1.90
CA HIS A 194 2.29 -15.09 1.68
C HIS A 194 1.80 -14.20 0.53
N PRO A 195 0.68 -14.56 -0.13
CA PRO A 195 0.10 -13.75 -1.20
C PRO A 195 -0.25 -12.35 -0.69
N LEU A 196 0.17 -11.35 -1.44
CA LEU A 196 -0.16 -9.95 -1.16
C LEU A 196 -1.52 -9.57 -1.71
N LEU A 197 -2.04 -8.48 -1.19
CA LEU A 197 -3.23 -7.82 -1.71
C LEU A 197 -2.86 -6.81 -2.78
N ARG A 198 -3.63 -6.79 -3.86
CA ARG A 198 -3.53 -5.81 -4.94
C ARG A 198 -4.90 -5.24 -5.28
N LEU A 199 -4.90 -4.07 -5.89
CA LEU A 199 -6.08 -3.44 -6.45
C LEU A 199 -6.23 -3.85 -7.91
N SER A 200 -7.41 -4.32 -8.28
CA SER A 200 -7.71 -4.87 -9.60
C SER A 200 -8.90 -4.17 -10.22
N SER A 201 -8.81 -3.85 -11.50
CA SER A 201 -9.90 -3.25 -12.28
C SER A 201 -11.06 -4.23 -12.54
N TYR A 202 -10.83 -5.53 -12.35
CA TYR A 202 -11.81 -6.57 -12.61
C TYR A 202 -12.34 -7.17 -11.31
N LYS A 203 -13.66 -7.22 -11.19
CA LYS A 203 -14.32 -7.99 -10.14
C LYS A 203 -14.39 -9.46 -10.55
N ASN A 204 -13.52 -10.28 -9.96
CA ASN A 204 -13.42 -11.72 -10.21
C ASN A 204 -13.49 -12.52 -8.89
N ILE A 205 -13.38 -13.85 -8.95
CA ILE A 205 -13.43 -14.71 -7.75
C ILE A 205 -12.31 -14.43 -6.73
N TYR A 206 -11.16 -13.91 -7.19
CA TYR A 206 -10.01 -13.53 -6.37
C TYR A 206 -10.18 -12.16 -5.68
N SER A 207 -11.19 -11.39 -6.09
CA SER A 207 -11.60 -10.13 -5.46
C SER A 207 -12.75 -10.30 -4.47
N LEU A 208 -13.23 -11.53 -4.29
CA LEU A 208 -14.34 -11.84 -3.41
C LEU A 208 -13.85 -12.25 -2.02
N TRP A 209 -14.50 -11.67 -1.02
CA TRP A 209 -14.27 -11.85 0.40
C TRP A 209 -15.58 -12.25 1.06
N ARG A 210 -15.50 -12.84 2.25
CA ARG A 210 -16.66 -13.16 3.08
C ARG A 210 -16.36 -12.86 4.54
N VAL A 211 -17.36 -12.38 5.26
CA VAL A 211 -17.24 -12.17 6.70
C VAL A 211 -17.56 -13.48 7.42
N VAL A 212 -16.69 -13.89 8.33
CA VAL A 212 -16.83 -15.07 9.17
C VAL A 212 -16.87 -14.61 10.63
N PRO A 213 -17.80 -15.14 11.45
CA PRO A 213 -17.81 -14.87 12.88
C PRO A 213 -16.48 -15.25 13.55
N LEU A 214 -16.03 -14.41 14.49
CA LEU A 214 -14.76 -14.62 15.19
C LEU A 214 -14.78 -15.92 16.01
N ASP A 215 -15.82 -16.10 16.82
CA ASP A 215 -15.95 -17.25 17.70
C ASP A 215 -16.40 -18.50 16.93
N HIS A 216 -15.66 -19.59 17.08
CA HIS A 216 -15.87 -20.84 16.33
C HIS A 216 -17.18 -21.53 16.73
N ALA A 217 -17.58 -21.43 18.00
CA ALA A 217 -18.76 -22.10 18.51
C ALA A 217 -20.06 -21.53 17.94
N THR A 218 -20.07 -20.23 17.63
CA THR A 218 -21.26 -19.51 17.14
C THR A 218 -21.30 -19.35 15.62
N ARG A 219 -20.31 -19.90 14.88
CA ARG A 219 -20.24 -19.75 13.41
C ARG A 219 -21.46 -20.30 12.70
N GLU A 220 -21.89 -21.51 13.06
CA GLU A 220 -23.01 -22.17 12.38
C GLU A 220 -24.33 -21.42 12.63
N ASP A 221 -24.53 -20.91 13.85
CA ASP A 221 -25.74 -20.16 14.23
C ASP A 221 -25.82 -18.77 13.61
N LEU A 222 -24.67 -18.12 13.41
CA LEU A 222 -24.60 -16.76 12.86
C LEU A 222 -24.55 -16.73 11.33
N TRP A 223 -24.51 -17.87 10.66
CA TRP A 223 -24.52 -17.91 9.19
C TRP A 223 -25.81 -17.27 8.64
N ASP A 224 -25.71 -16.52 7.54
CA ASP A 224 -26.81 -15.73 6.96
C ASP A 224 -27.42 -14.65 7.86
N MET A 225 -26.89 -14.43 9.08
CA MET A 225 -27.27 -13.33 9.95
C MET A 225 -26.58 -12.02 9.52
N PRO A 226 -27.20 -10.86 9.78
CA PRO A 226 -26.63 -9.57 9.38
C PRO A 226 -25.31 -9.27 10.12
N VAL A 227 -24.33 -8.73 9.41
CA VAL A 227 -23.01 -8.39 9.97
C VAL A 227 -23.11 -7.06 10.72
N PRO A 228 -22.90 -7.03 12.05
CA PRO A 228 -22.88 -5.80 12.82
C PRO A 228 -21.65 -4.96 12.48
N ALA A 229 -21.83 -3.65 12.43
CA ALA A 229 -20.75 -2.68 12.21
C ALA A 229 -19.83 -2.60 13.44
N ASN A 230 -18.54 -2.34 13.20
CA ASN A 230 -17.50 -2.13 14.23
C ASN A 230 -17.25 -3.32 15.18
N VAL A 231 -17.76 -4.50 14.87
CA VAL A 231 -17.53 -5.73 15.65
C VAL A 231 -16.33 -6.48 15.07
N PRO A 232 -15.49 -7.10 15.93
CA PRO A 232 -14.39 -7.95 15.47
C PRO A 232 -14.91 -9.19 14.74
N VAL A 233 -14.39 -9.41 13.55
CA VAL A 233 -14.74 -10.48 12.61
C VAL A 233 -13.49 -11.02 11.94
N VAL A 234 -13.62 -12.16 11.28
CA VAL A 234 -12.61 -12.70 10.38
C VAL A 234 -13.06 -12.42 8.95
N ILE A 235 -12.16 -11.90 8.11
CA ILE A 235 -12.43 -11.70 6.69
C ILE A 235 -11.71 -12.79 5.92
N SER A 236 -12.46 -13.66 5.23
CA SER A 236 -11.91 -14.81 4.50
C SER A 236 -11.99 -14.58 3.00
N HIS A 237 -10.91 -14.92 2.29
CA HIS A 237 -10.82 -14.84 0.85
C HIS A 237 -11.52 -16.04 0.21
N VAL A 238 -12.49 -15.79 -0.68
CA VAL A 238 -13.38 -16.84 -1.21
C VAL A 238 -12.62 -17.88 -2.04
N ALA A 239 -11.66 -17.45 -2.88
CA ALA A 239 -10.96 -18.38 -3.77
C ALA A 239 -9.96 -19.28 -3.04
N SER A 240 -9.33 -18.81 -1.96
CA SER A 240 -8.30 -19.59 -1.22
C SER A 240 -8.82 -20.21 0.08
N ASN A 241 -9.99 -19.79 0.58
CA ASN A 241 -10.48 -20.09 1.93
C ASN A 241 -9.44 -19.80 3.03
N LYS A 242 -8.60 -18.78 2.81
CA LYS A 242 -7.64 -18.28 3.79
C LYS A 242 -8.05 -16.89 4.26
N ASN A 243 -7.60 -16.53 5.45
CA ASN A 243 -8.02 -15.29 6.07
C ASN A 243 -7.13 -14.12 5.64
N LEU A 244 -7.72 -12.92 5.69
CA LEU A 244 -6.99 -11.67 5.63
C LEU A 244 -6.11 -11.59 6.88
N ALA A 245 -4.83 -11.30 6.70
CA ALA A 245 -3.85 -11.38 7.77
C ALA A 245 -2.90 -10.20 7.74
N LEU A 246 -2.68 -9.62 8.91
CA LEU A 246 -1.65 -8.65 9.14
C LEU A 246 -0.31 -9.37 9.39
N ALA A 247 0.78 -8.90 8.80
CA ALA A 247 2.10 -9.47 8.97
C ALA A 247 2.98 -8.55 9.84
N PRO A 248 2.83 -8.56 11.18
CA PRO A 248 3.38 -7.54 12.10
C PRO A 248 4.90 -7.42 12.10
N ASP A 249 5.63 -8.43 11.64
CA ASP A 249 7.09 -8.41 11.57
C ASP A 249 7.61 -7.72 10.29
N PHE A 250 6.72 -7.45 9.32
CA PHE A 250 7.08 -7.02 7.98
C PHE A 250 6.61 -5.59 7.70
N TRP A 251 7.36 -4.63 8.24
CA TRP A 251 7.16 -3.21 7.98
C TRP A 251 8.01 -2.71 6.80
N PHE A 252 7.49 -1.72 6.08
CA PHE A 252 8.18 -1.05 4.99
C PHE A 252 7.79 0.43 4.92
N SER A 253 8.54 1.23 4.16
CA SER A 253 8.27 2.66 3.97
C SER A 253 7.57 2.89 2.64
N SER A 254 6.45 3.61 2.68
CA SER A 254 5.75 4.16 1.51
C SER A 254 5.87 5.70 1.49
N TYR A 255 5.27 6.36 0.49
CA TYR A 255 5.14 7.81 0.46
C TYR A 255 4.31 8.40 1.62
N PHE A 256 3.54 7.56 2.30
CA PHE A 256 2.66 7.95 3.41
C PHE A 256 3.25 7.63 4.79
N GLY A 257 4.48 7.10 4.82
CA GLY A 257 5.18 6.73 6.05
C GLY A 257 5.40 5.24 6.18
N VAL A 258 5.49 4.77 7.42
CA VAL A 258 5.80 3.37 7.75
C VAL A 258 4.50 2.57 7.78
N GLU A 259 4.45 1.50 6.98
CA GLU A 259 3.29 0.65 6.76
C GLU A 259 3.64 -0.82 7.01
N CYS A 260 2.63 -1.61 7.33
CA CYS A 260 2.76 -3.03 7.59
C CYS A 260 2.22 -3.83 6.41
N GLU A 261 2.92 -4.92 6.08
CA GLU A 261 2.48 -5.85 5.04
C GLU A 261 1.16 -6.53 5.45
N VAL A 262 0.24 -6.65 4.49
CA VAL A 262 -0.99 -7.42 4.62
C VAL A 262 -0.97 -8.52 3.58
N SER A 263 -1.36 -9.72 4.00
CA SER A 263 -1.33 -10.89 3.15
C SER A 263 -2.53 -11.80 3.42
N VAL A 264 -2.64 -12.88 2.64
CA VAL A 264 -3.72 -13.85 2.75
C VAL A 264 -3.20 -15.19 3.28
N HIS A 265 -3.35 -15.40 4.57
CA HIS A 265 -3.01 -16.63 5.27
C HIS A 265 -3.78 -16.76 6.59
N THR A 266 -3.83 -17.97 7.14
CA THR A 266 -4.56 -18.24 8.38
C THR A 266 -3.56 -18.58 9.48
N ASP A 267 -3.38 -17.65 10.42
CA ASP A 267 -2.60 -17.85 11.62
C ASP A 267 -3.49 -18.42 12.72
N LEU A 268 -3.17 -19.65 13.14
CA LEU A 268 -3.92 -20.34 14.19
C LEU A 268 -3.08 -20.43 15.46
N ASN A 269 -3.73 -20.22 16.60
CA ASN A 269 -3.14 -20.51 17.90
C ASN A 269 -3.17 -22.02 18.21
N VAL A 270 -2.66 -22.41 19.37
CA VAL A 270 -2.62 -23.81 19.83
C VAL A 270 -4.01 -24.45 19.90
N TYR A 271 -5.06 -23.66 20.10
CA TYR A 271 -6.46 -24.08 20.15
C TYR A 271 -7.17 -24.05 18.79
N ARG A 272 -6.44 -23.83 17.69
CA ARG A 272 -6.98 -23.69 16.33
C ARG A 272 -7.92 -22.49 16.14
N HIS A 273 -7.85 -21.49 17.01
CA HIS A 273 -8.54 -20.22 16.81
C HIS A 273 -7.63 -19.25 16.05
N GLU A 274 -8.21 -18.37 15.25
CA GLU A 274 -7.49 -17.30 14.59
C GLU A 274 -6.78 -16.41 15.61
N THR A 275 -5.53 -16.04 15.29
CA THR A 275 -4.77 -15.10 16.11
C THR A 275 -5.22 -13.66 15.87
N ALA A 276 -4.73 -12.73 16.69
CA ALA A 276 -4.98 -11.29 16.56
C ALA A 276 -4.61 -10.72 15.17
N ASN A 277 -3.71 -11.37 14.43
CA ASN A 277 -3.31 -10.98 13.07
C ASN A 277 -4.46 -11.12 12.05
N ASN A 278 -5.41 -12.02 12.31
CA ASN A 278 -6.55 -12.31 11.43
C ASN A 278 -7.85 -11.65 11.88
N ILE A 279 -7.83 -10.88 12.97
CA ILE A 279 -9.01 -10.20 13.50
C ILE A 279 -9.10 -8.82 12.86
N TRP A 280 -10.25 -8.52 12.27
CA TRP A 280 -10.55 -7.26 11.61
C TRP A 280 -11.90 -6.72 12.08
N ALA A 281 -12.20 -5.46 11.81
CA ALA A 281 -13.51 -4.87 12.02
C ALA A 281 -13.86 -4.01 10.80
N LEU A 282 -15.11 -4.12 10.34
CA LEU A 282 -15.66 -3.24 9.31
C LEU A 282 -16.23 -2.00 9.98
N VAL A 283 -15.49 -0.89 9.90
CA VAL A 283 -15.81 0.37 10.58
C VAL A 283 -16.59 1.25 9.63
N THR A 284 -17.91 1.34 9.82
CA THR A 284 -18.82 2.19 9.02
C THR A 284 -19.18 3.49 9.71
N ASN A 285 -18.89 3.62 11.01
CA ASN A 285 -18.88 4.88 11.74
C ASN A 285 -17.74 4.85 12.76
N ARG A 286 -17.14 6.01 13.03
CA ARG A 286 -16.21 6.12 14.17
C ARG A 286 -16.99 6.70 15.32
N PRO A 287 -17.13 6.01 16.45
CA PRO A 287 -17.67 6.64 17.64
C PRO A 287 -16.77 7.83 17.99
N GLU A 288 -17.35 9.00 18.17
CA GLU A 288 -16.66 10.16 18.73
C GLU A 288 -16.27 9.81 20.17
N LYS A 289 -15.07 9.22 20.33
CA LYS A 289 -14.47 8.77 21.59
C LYS A 289 -15.09 7.48 22.17
N LEU A 290 -14.28 6.43 22.20
CA LEU A 290 -14.34 5.48 23.31
C LEU A 290 -13.85 6.25 24.55
N GLN A 291 -14.78 6.61 25.45
CA GLN A 291 -14.46 7.08 26.81
C GLN A 291 -14.15 5.89 27.71
#